data_AF-A0A434HBU6-F1
#
_entry.id   AF-A0A434HBU6-F1
#
_cell.length_a   1.000
_cell.length_b   1.000
_cell.length_c   1.000
_cell.angle_alpha   90.00
_cell.angle_beta   90.00
_cell.angle_gamma   90.00
#
_symmetry.space_group_name_H-M   'P 1'
#
loop_
_entity.id
_entity.type
_entity.pdbx_description
1 polymer ?
#
loop_
_entity_poly.entity_id
_entity_poly.type
_entity_poly.pdbx_seq_one_letter_code
_entity_poly.pdbx_strand_id
1 'polypeptide(L)' 'MNKVTRRQLPTVDALYGSEDGMEGFRAFAEKREPVWKGK' A
#
# COMPACT_ATOMS: atom_id res chain seq x y z
N MET A 1 -19.69 10.43 -5.18
CA MET A 1 -18.56 10.02 -6.05
C MET A 1 -17.28 10.32 -5.28
N ASN A 2 -16.49 9.30 -4.90
CA ASN A 2 -15.11 9.34 -4.33
C ASN A 2 -14.87 8.14 -3.39
N LYS A 3 -15.30 6.94 -3.79
CA LYS A 3 -15.21 5.76 -2.93
C LYS A 3 -13.78 5.19 -2.82
N VAL A 4 -12.94 5.41 -3.84
CA VAL A 4 -11.56 4.92 -3.89
C VAL A 4 -10.60 5.88 -3.16
N THR A 5 -10.57 7.15 -3.55
CA THR A 5 -9.66 8.15 -2.97
C THR A 5 -9.92 8.43 -1.50
N ARG A 6 -11.15 8.20 -1.01
CA ARG A 6 -11.49 8.27 0.42
C ARG A 6 -11.45 6.93 1.14
N ARG A 7 -10.89 5.87 0.53
CA ARG A 7 -10.74 4.52 1.12
C ARG A 7 -12.05 3.94 1.67
N GLN A 8 -13.18 4.21 1.01
CA GLN A 8 -14.50 3.76 1.48
C GLN A 8 -14.83 2.32 1.04
N LEU A 9 -13.98 1.71 0.21
CA LEU A 9 -14.10 0.32 -0.19
C LEU A 9 -13.19 -0.52 0.73
N PRO A 10 -13.69 -1.57 1.38
CA PRO A 10 -12.90 -2.40 2.29
C PRO A 10 -11.61 -2.97 1.65
N THR A 11 -11.66 -3.28 0.35
CA THR A 11 -10.49 -3.76 -0.40
C THR A 11 -9.44 -2.68 -0.64
N VAL A 12 -9.86 -1.43 -0.84
CA VAL A 12 -8.95 -0.29 -0.99
C VAL A 12 -8.34 0.09 0.36
N ASP A 13 -9.13 0.00 1.43
CA ASP A 13 -8.65 0.26 2.78
C ASP A 13 -7.60 -0.77 3.22
N ALA A 14 -7.84 -2.06 2.95
CA ALA A 14 -6.87 -3.12 3.19
C ALA A 14 -5.58 -2.92 2.38
N LEU A 15 -5.70 -2.57 1.09
CA LEU A 15 -4.54 -2.32 0.22
C LEU A 15 -3.68 -1.15 0.70
N TYR A 16 -4.30 -0.01 1.05
CA TYR A 16 -3.57 1.19 1.49
C TYR A 16 -3.13 1.13 2.97
N GLY A 17 -3.67 0.18 3.74
CA GLY A 17 -3.24 -0.13 5.10
C GLY A 17 -2.23 -1.25 5.21
N SER A 18 -1.85 -1.89 4.09
CA SER A 18 -0.95 -3.04 4.10
C SER A 18 0.50 -2.65 4.42
N GLU A 19 1.24 -3.58 5.01
CA GLU A 19 2.68 -3.43 5.22
C GLU A 19 3.42 -3.30 3.88
N ASP A 20 2.92 -3.96 2.84
CA ASP A 20 3.48 -3.90 1.48
C ASP A 20 3.35 -2.48 0.91
N GLY A 21 2.26 -1.76 1.19
CA GLY A 21 2.13 -0.36 0.81
C GLY A 21 3.26 0.51 1.39
N MET A 22 3.59 0.32 2.67
CA MET A 22 4.69 1.03 3.31
C MET A 22 6.07 0.56 2.82
N GLU A 23 6.24 -0.73 2.58
CA GLU A 23 7.47 -1.32 2.07
C GLU A 23 7.85 -0.75 0.71
N GLY A 24 6.88 -0.57 -0.19
CA GLY A 24 7.13 0.05 -1.49
C GLY A 24 7.71 1.46 -1.37
N PHE A 25 7.18 2.28 -0.45
CA PHE A 25 7.71 3.62 -0.19
C PHE A 25 9.12 3.57 0.39
N ARG A 26 9.39 2.66 1.34
CA ARG A 26 10.71 2.50 1.96
C ARG A 26 11.75 2.03 0.96
N ALA A 27 11.44 0.99 0.20
CA ALA A 27 12.33 0.45 -0.82
C ALA A 27 12.68 1.50 -1.88
N PHE A 28 11.70 2.32 -2.30
CA PHE A 28 11.95 3.44 -3.20
C PHE A 28 12.90 4.49 -2.59
N ALA A 29 12.64 4.92 -1.35
CA ALA A 29 13.47 5.91 -0.66
C ALA A 29 14.91 5.40 -0.44
N GLU A 30 15.07 4.12 -0.16
CA GLU A 30 16.35 3.45 0.07
C GLU A 30 17.02 2.97 -1.22
N LYS A 31 16.37 3.13 -2.40
CA LYS A 31 16.81 2.64 -3.72
C LYS A 31 17.19 1.16 -3.72
N ARG A 32 16.42 0.35 -3.01
CA ARG A 32 16.57 -1.11 -2.97
C ARG A 32 15.35 -1.79 -3.59
N GLU A 33 15.48 -3.09 -3.82
CA GLU A 33 14.33 -3.90 -4.20
C GLU A 33 13.37 -4.06 -3.00
N PRO A 34 12.05 -3.95 -3.22
CA PRO A 34 11.05 -4.15 -2.18
C PRO A 34 10.84 -5.64 -1.88
N VAL A 35 10.60 -5.96 -0.60
CA VAL A 35 10.29 -7.33 -0.15
C VAL A 35 8.81 -7.45 0.17
N TRP A 36 8.05 -7.99 -0.78
CA TRP A 36 6.61 -8.16 -0.65
C TRP A 36 6.24 -9.36 0.22
N LYS A 37 5.29 -9.18 1.13
CA LYS A 37 4.77 -10.25 2.00
C LYS A 37 3.44 -10.83 1.49
N GLY A 38 2.72 -10.11 0.63
CA GLY A 38 1.51 -10.58 -0.04
C GLY A 38 0.33 -10.83 0.90
N LYS A 39 0.16 -9.98 1.92
CA LYS A 39 -0.94 -10.06 2.89
C LYS A 39 -1.81 -8.81 2.88
#